data_AF-R7UK84-F1
#
_entry.id   AF-R7UK84-F1
#
_cell.length_a   1.000
_cell.length_b   1.000
_cell.length_c   1.000
_cell.angle_alpha   90.00
_cell.angle_beta   90.00
_cell.angle_gamma   90.00
#
_symmetry.space_group_name_H-M   'P 1'
#
loop_
_entity.id
_entity.type
_entity.pdbx_description
1 polymer ?
#
loop_
_entity_poly.entity_id
_entity_poly.type
_entity_poly.pdbx_seq_one_letter_code
_entity_poly.pdbx_strand_id
1 'polypeptide(L)'
;YHEALLSLVGQILHKIQFSFNQSHLDELDDETYDDDNETEWQHFLRQCLETVAKVSDLLPSETFRLVVSTQNLEYLDLYLGIEQFVVVEGLTRRLMIVAENECRKLHCSLRDLSSMLQALGRLAEHFIADRFMENFPDAFMLIGKLVDVISYGSRVRLYEVTSTVSNVLQADFVEV
;
A
#
# COMPACT_ATOMS: atom_id res chain seq x y z
N TYR A 1 -15.10 -6.23 24.01
CA TYR A 1 -15.22 -6.04 22.56
C TYR A 1 -14.04 -5.28 21.98
N HIS A 2 -13.53 -4.25 22.67
CA HIS A 2 -12.35 -3.47 22.27
C HIS A 2 -11.18 -4.31 21.73
N GLU A 3 -10.58 -5.17 22.55
CA GLU A 3 -9.43 -5.99 22.14
C GLU A 3 -9.74 -6.94 20.98
N ALA A 4 -10.95 -7.49 20.95
CA ALA A 4 -11.38 -8.37 19.87
C ALA A 4 -11.48 -7.62 18.52
N LEU A 5 -11.94 -6.37 18.52
CA LEU A 5 -12.01 -5.54 17.32
C LEU A 5 -10.61 -5.15 16.82
N LEU A 6 -9.71 -4.78 17.72
CA LEU A 6 -8.32 -4.47 17.34
C LEU A 6 -7.57 -5.71 16.84
N SER A 7 -7.82 -6.87 17.46
CA SER A 7 -7.30 -8.14 16.98
C SER A 7 -7.82 -8.47 15.59
N LEU A 8 -9.12 -8.27 15.33
CA LEU A 8 -9.72 -8.45 14.01
C LEU A 8 -9.05 -7.54 12.97
N VAL A 9 -8.89 -6.24 13.25
CA VAL A 9 -8.19 -5.30 12.35
C VAL A 9 -6.77 -5.79 12.07
N GLY A 10 -6.01 -6.13 13.11
CA GLY A 10 -4.64 -6.62 12.94
C GLY A 10 -4.56 -7.88 12.06
N GLN A 11 -5.48 -8.83 12.24
CA GLN A 11 -5.55 -10.03 11.41
C GLN A 11 -5.97 -9.74 9.97
N ILE A 12 -6.90 -8.81 9.76
CA ILE A 12 -7.30 -8.38 8.40
C ILE A 12 -6.11 -7.72 7.69
N LEU A 13 -5.43 -6.76 8.33
CA LEU A 13 -4.27 -6.09 7.77
C LEU A 13 -3.15 -7.07 7.44
N HIS A 14 -2.90 -8.04 8.32
CA HIS A 14 -1.95 -9.10 8.04
C HIS A 14 -2.40 -9.97 6.84
N LYS A 15 -3.70 -10.30 6.74
CA LYS A 15 -4.24 -11.20 5.71
C LYS A 15 -4.18 -10.62 4.30
N ILE A 16 -4.34 -9.31 4.16
CA ILE A 16 -4.28 -8.61 2.87
C ILE A 16 -2.85 -8.32 2.39
N GLN A 17 -1.82 -8.62 3.19
CA GLN A 17 -0.43 -8.36 2.82
C GLN A 17 0.18 -9.52 2.03
N PHE A 18 0.63 -9.24 0.81
CA PHE A 18 1.42 -10.13 -0.06
C PHE A 18 2.72 -10.56 0.62
N SER A 19 3.39 -9.71 1.40
CA SER A 19 4.60 -10.12 2.13
C SER A 19 4.38 -11.34 3.05
N PHE A 20 3.15 -11.56 3.50
CA PHE A 20 2.79 -12.68 4.39
C PHE A 20 1.94 -13.76 3.72
N ASN A 21 1.08 -13.38 2.78
CA ASN A 21 0.05 -14.27 2.22
C ASN A 21 0.14 -14.42 0.70
N GLN A 22 1.30 -14.11 0.09
CA GLN A 22 1.48 -14.11 -1.36
C GLN A 22 0.82 -15.29 -2.07
N SER A 23 1.09 -16.54 -1.66
CA SER A 23 0.58 -17.70 -2.40
C SER A 23 -0.94 -17.73 -2.52
N HIS A 24 -1.64 -17.24 -1.49
CA HIS A 24 -3.10 -17.19 -1.49
C HIS A 24 -3.62 -15.94 -2.20
N LEU A 25 -2.90 -14.82 -2.11
CA LEU A 25 -3.30 -13.60 -2.81
C LEU A 25 -3.06 -13.68 -4.31
N ASP A 26 -1.99 -14.37 -4.74
CA ASP A 26 -1.73 -14.70 -6.15
C ASP A 26 -2.83 -15.60 -6.75
N GLU A 27 -3.55 -16.38 -5.94
CA GLU A 27 -4.71 -17.17 -6.39
C GLU A 27 -5.95 -16.29 -6.63
N LEU A 28 -6.08 -15.18 -5.88
CA LEU A 28 -7.19 -14.22 -5.99
C LEU A 28 -6.89 -13.12 -7.03
N ASP A 29 -5.62 -12.84 -7.30
CA ASP A 29 -5.16 -11.78 -8.20
C ASP A 29 -5.22 -12.25 -9.66
N ASP A 30 -6.45 -12.46 -10.11
CA ASP A 30 -6.76 -12.89 -11.47
C ASP A 30 -7.02 -11.70 -12.41
N GLU A 31 -7.05 -11.98 -13.71
CA GLU A 31 -7.40 -10.99 -14.74
C GLU A 31 -8.90 -11.00 -15.07
N THR A 32 -9.73 -11.70 -14.28
CA THR A 32 -11.15 -11.84 -14.55
C THR A 32 -11.94 -10.78 -13.80
N TYR A 33 -12.78 -10.05 -14.54
CA TYR A 33 -13.65 -9.03 -13.97
C TYR A 33 -15.03 -9.64 -13.66
N ASP A 34 -15.57 -9.30 -12.50
CA ASP A 34 -16.94 -9.57 -12.12
C ASP A 34 -17.93 -8.57 -12.76
N ASP A 35 -19.22 -8.67 -12.39
CA ASP A 35 -20.27 -7.79 -12.88
C ASP A 35 -20.09 -6.31 -12.44
N ASP A 36 -19.27 -6.06 -11.42
CA ASP A 36 -18.94 -4.73 -10.89
C ASP A 36 -17.66 -4.14 -11.54
N ASN A 37 -17.04 -4.84 -12.49
CA ASN A 37 -15.73 -4.55 -13.09
C ASN A 37 -14.57 -4.54 -12.06
N GLU A 38 -14.65 -5.40 -11.04
CA GLU A 38 -13.54 -5.64 -10.10
C GLU A 38 -12.98 -7.05 -10.32
N THR A 39 -11.68 -7.23 -10.08
CA THR A 39 -11.08 -8.58 -9.97
C THR A 39 -11.42 -9.20 -8.62
N GLU A 40 -11.27 -10.52 -8.48
CA GLU A 40 -11.56 -11.20 -7.21
C GLU A 40 -10.72 -10.63 -6.06
N TRP A 41 -9.44 -10.37 -6.32
CA TRP A 41 -8.55 -9.68 -5.39
C TRP A 41 -9.05 -8.28 -5.00
N GLN A 42 -9.46 -7.46 -5.96
CA GLN A 42 -9.94 -6.10 -5.69
C GLN A 42 -11.20 -6.12 -4.82
N HIS A 43 -12.14 -7.01 -5.13
CA HIS A 43 -13.34 -7.20 -4.34
C HIS A 43 -13.02 -7.69 -2.91
N PHE A 44 -12.13 -8.67 -2.75
CA PHE A 44 -11.68 -9.16 -1.45
C PHE A 44 -11.02 -8.05 -0.61
N LEU A 45 -10.06 -7.33 -1.20
CA LEU A 45 -9.37 -6.22 -0.55
C LEU A 45 -10.38 -5.15 -0.10
N ARG A 46 -11.31 -4.76 -0.97
CA ARG A 46 -12.37 -3.80 -0.64
C ARG A 46 -13.15 -4.24 0.59
N GLN A 47 -13.66 -5.48 0.63
CA GLN A 47 -14.41 -5.98 1.78
C GLN A 47 -13.61 -5.98 3.10
N CYS A 48 -12.34 -6.37 3.03
CA CYS A 48 -11.43 -6.30 4.17
C CYS A 48 -11.29 -4.86 4.69
N LEU A 49 -11.04 -3.92 3.78
CA LEU A 49 -10.83 -2.52 4.15
C LEU A 49 -12.12 -1.83 4.62
N GLU A 50 -13.29 -2.20 4.10
CA GLU A 50 -14.59 -1.73 4.63
C GLU A 50 -14.81 -2.20 6.07
N THR A 51 -14.39 -3.42 6.39
CA THR A 51 -14.46 -3.93 7.76
C THR A 51 -13.53 -3.13 8.69
N VAL A 52 -12.31 -2.82 8.24
CA VAL A 52 -11.37 -1.95 8.99
C VAL A 52 -11.97 -0.56 9.20
N ALA A 53 -12.58 0.03 8.17
CA ALA A 53 -13.24 1.33 8.25
C ALA A 53 -14.36 1.32 9.30
N LYS A 54 -15.21 0.27 9.34
CA LYS A 54 -16.26 0.15 10.36
C LYS A 54 -15.73 0.03 11.78
N VAL A 55 -14.58 -0.61 11.98
CA VAL A 55 -13.93 -0.62 13.31
C VAL A 55 -13.40 0.77 13.66
N SER A 56 -12.86 1.50 12.69
CA SER A 56 -12.35 2.87 12.91
C SER A 56 -13.43 3.87 13.33
N ASP A 57 -14.69 3.65 12.96
CA ASP A 57 -15.81 4.48 13.43
C ASP A 57 -15.96 4.43 14.95
N LEU A 58 -15.58 3.30 15.56
CA LEU A 58 -15.63 3.04 16.99
C LEU A 58 -14.30 3.31 17.71
N LEU A 59 -13.18 2.97 17.06
CA LEU A 59 -11.82 3.00 17.63
C LEU A 59 -10.84 3.69 16.66
N PRO A 60 -11.00 5.00 16.38
CA PRO A 60 -10.30 5.68 15.29
C PRO A 60 -8.79 5.71 15.49
N SER A 61 -8.32 6.15 16.67
CA SER A 61 -6.90 6.33 16.96
C SER A 61 -6.15 4.99 17.05
N GLU A 62 -6.76 3.95 17.63
CA GLU A 62 -6.19 2.60 17.67
C GLU A 62 -6.12 1.98 16.27
N THR A 63 -7.20 2.10 15.49
CA THR A 63 -7.24 1.57 14.13
C THR A 63 -6.21 2.26 13.24
N PHE A 64 -6.09 3.59 13.36
CA PHE A 64 -5.07 4.35 12.66
C PHE A 64 -3.65 3.87 12.99
N ARG A 65 -3.32 3.69 14.28
CA ARG A 65 -2.00 3.19 14.69
C ARG A 65 -1.68 1.79 14.16
N LEU A 66 -2.69 0.94 13.95
CA LEU A 66 -2.51 -0.36 13.31
C LEU A 66 -2.22 -0.22 11.81
N VAL A 67 -2.97 0.65 11.11
CA VAL A 67 -2.76 0.91 9.67
C VAL A 67 -1.43 1.61 9.42
N VAL A 68 -1.00 2.53 10.28
CA VAL A 68 0.28 3.25 10.20
C VAL A 68 1.32 2.64 11.13
N SER A 69 1.25 1.32 11.31
CA SER A 69 2.26 0.60 12.09
C SER A 69 3.66 0.80 11.49
N THR A 70 4.70 0.62 12.32
CA THR A 70 6.10 0.77 11.88
C THR A 70 6.40 -0.03 10.60
N GLN A 71 5.92 -1.27 10.52
CA GLN A 71 6.10 -2.12 9.34
C GLN A 71 5.49 -1.49 8.08
N ASN A 72 4.28 -0.93 8.20
CA ASN A 72 3.58 -0.33 7.07
C ASN A 72 4.29 0.93 6.56
N LEU A 73 4.91 1.69 7.47
CA LEU A 73 5.75 2.82 7.12
C LEU A 73 7.06 2.42 6.43
N GLU A 74 7.60 1.23 6.70
CA GLU A 74 8.81 0.74 6.03
C GLU A 74 8.58 0.52 4.53
N TYR A 75 7.36 0.20 4.09
CA TYR A 75 7.04 0.09 2.66
C TYR A 75 7.13 1.44 1.93
N LEU A 76 6.75 2.54 2.59
CA LEU A 76 6.93 3.90 2.05
C LEU A 76 8.42 4.23 1.92
N ASP A 77 9.19 3.96 2.98
CA ASP A 77 10.61 4.26 3.00
C ASP A 77 11.36 3.42 1.93
N LEU A 78 10.94 2.16 1.72
CA LEU A 78 11.42 1.30 0.63
C LEU A 78 11.11 1.92 -0.74
N TYR A 79 9.87 2.35 -0.99
CA TYR A 79 9.47 2.99 -2.25
C TYR A 79 10.30 4.24 -2.55
N LEU A 80 10.47 5.12 -1.55
CA LEU A 80 11.30 6.32 -1.65
C LEU A 80 12.79 5.99 -1.93
N GLY A 81 13.24 4.79 -1.58
CA GLY A 81 14.59 4.31 -1.83
C GLY A 81 14.84 3.69 -3.20
N ILE A 82 13.83 3.47 -4.05
CA ILE A 82 13.98 2.67 -5.29
C ILE A 82 14.91 3.35 -6.31
N GLU A 83 14.90 4.68 -6.39
CA GLU A 83 15.70 5.49 -7.32
C GLU A 83 17.20 5.15 -7.27
N GLN A 84 17.73 4.74 -6.11
CA GLN A 84 19.15 4.35 -6.01
C GLN A 84 19.51 3.13 -6.87
N PHE A 85 18.51 2.32 -7.25
CA PHE A 85 18.64 1.16 -8.12
C PHE A 85 18.30 1.47 -9.58
N VAL A 86 18.00 2.72 -9.93
CA VAL A 86 17.67 3.13 -11.30
C VAL A 86 18.92 3.70 -11.98
N VAL A 87 19.30 3.09 -13.10
CA VAL A 87 20.42 3.55 -13.95
C VAL A 87 19.88 4.20 -15.21
N VAL A 88 20.48 5.32 -15.60
CA VAL A 88 20.12 6.07 -16.82
C VAL A 88 21.17 5.78 -17.90
N GLU A 89 20.74 5.14 -18.99
CA GLU A 89 21.56 4.86 -20.17
C GLU A 89 20.95 5.60 -21.37
N GLY A 90 21.50 6.77 -21.70
CA GLY A 90 20.96 7.62 -22.78
C GLY A 90 19.54 8.13 -22.47
N LEU A 91 18.56 7.72 -23.30
CA LEU A 91 17.14 8.05 -23.10
C LEU A 91 16.39 6.99 -22.27
N THR A 92 17.02 5.86 -21.99
CA THR A 92 16.39 4.74 -21.26
C THR A 92 16.74 4.76 -19.78
N ARG A 93 15.73 4.49 -18.94
CA ARG A 93 15.87 4.34 -17.49
C ARG A 93 15.59 2.90 -17.13
N ARG A 94 16.51 2.24 -16.45
CA ARG A 94 16.44 0.81 -16.16
C ARG A 94 16.59 0.55 -14.67
N LEU A 95 15.71 -0.27 -14.12
CA LEU A 95 15.80 -0.77 -12.75
C LEU A 95 16.81 -1.91 -12.68
N MET A 96 17.80 -1.80 -11.80
CA MET A 96 18.89 -2.77 -11.64
C MET A 96 18.62 -3.81 -10.54
N ILE A 97 17.35 -4.13 -10.28
CA ILE A 97 16.95 -5.20 -9.36
C ILE A 97 16.74 -6.47 -10.20
N VAL A 98 17.83 -7.20 -10.41
CA VAL A 98 17.88 -8.32 -11.37
C VAL A 98 17.70 -9.70 -10.73
N ALA A 99 17.88 -9.80 -9.41
CA ALA A 99 17.70 -11.07 -8.70
C ALA A 99 16.20 -11.35 -8.53
N GLU A 100 15.73 -12.51 -9.00
CA GLU A 100 14.31 -12.89 -8.98
C GLU A 100 13.69 -12.79 -7.58
N ASN A 101 14.42 -13.23 -6.55
CA ASN A 101 13.97 -13.13 -5.16
C ASN A 101 13.81 -11.68 -4.68
N GLU A 102 14.69 -10.77 -5.09
CA GLU A 102 14.61 -9.36 -4.72
C GLU A 102 13.52 -8.64 -5.51
N CYS A 103 13.34 -8.99 -6.79
CA CYS A 103 12.22 -8.54 -7.62
C CYS A 103 10.88 -8.96 -6.99
N ARG A 104 10.76 -10.22 -6.57
CA ARG A 104 9.57 -10.75 -5.89
C ARG A 104 9.27 -10.04 -4.58
N LYS A 105 10.29 -9.81 -3.74
CA LYS A 105 10.12 -9.03 -2.49
C LYS A 105 9.67 -7.61 -2.75
N LEU A 106 10.24 -6.96 -3.76
CA LEU A 106 9.84 -5.61 -4.15
C LEU A 106 8.39 -5.58 -4.62
N HIS A 107 8.00 -6.52 -5.49
CA HIS A 107 6.62 -6.68 -5.94
C HIS A 107 5.64 -6.78 -4.75
N CYS A 108 5.89 -7.72 -3.82
CA CYS A 108 5.05 -7.85 -2.63
C CYS A 108 5.01 -6.55 -1.80
N SER A 109 6.14 -5.87 -1.63
CA SER A 109 6.22 -4.62 -0.87
C SER A 109 5.43 -3.48 -1.51
N LEU A 110 5.42 -3.38 -2.84
CA LEU A 110 4.64 -2.37 -3.57
C LEU A 110 3.13 -2.66 -3.51
N ARG A 111 2.74 -3.94 -3.60
CA ARG A 111 1.34 -4.36 -3.42
C ARG A 111 0.83 -4.11 -2.00
N ASP A 112 1.68 -4.36 -1.01
CA ASP A 112 1.40 -4.05 0.40
C ASP A 112 1.28 -2.53 0.63
N LEU A 113 2.14 -1.75 -0.02
CA LEU A 113 2.09 -0.30 0.02
C LEU A 113 0.78 0.22 -0.58
N SER A 114 0.39 -0.26 -1.76
CA SER A 114 -0.88 0.07 -2.40
C SER A 114 -2.07 -0.27 -1.50
N SER A 115 -2.10 -1.47 -0.92
CA SER A 115 -3.16 -1.91 0.00
C SER A 115 -3.24 -1.03 1.25
N MET A 116 -2.10 -0.62 1.80
CA MET A 116 -2.05 0.32 2.93
C MET A 116 -2.55 1.72 2.53
N LEU A 117 -2.13 2.26 1.37
CA LEU A 117 -2.60 3.56 0.90
C LEU A 117 -4.13 3.57 0.72
N GLN A 118 -4.68 2.46 0.22
CA GLN A 118 -6.12 2.26 0.12
C GLN A 118 -6.82 2.16 1.48
N ALA A 119 -6.19 1.56 2.49
CA ALA A 119 -6.68 1.54 3.86
C ALA A 119 -6.71 2.96 4.45
N LEU A 120 -5.66 3.75 4.22
CA LEU A 120 -5.57 5.14 4.66
C LEU A 120 -6.62 6.03 4.01
N GLY A 121 -6.91 5.83 2.73
CA GLY A 121 -7.98 6.53 2.02
C GLY A 121 -9.34 6.36 2.70
N ARG A 122 -9.64 5.18 3.24
CA ARG A 122 -10.88 4.91 3.98
C ARG A 122 -10.91 5.51 5.38
N LEU A 123 -9.76 5.80 5.96
CA LEU A 123 -9.65 6.51 7.25
C LEU A 123 -9.65 8.03 7.09
N ALA A 124 -9.67 8.56 5.86
CA ALA A 124 -9.55 9.99 5.59
C ALA A 124 -10.63 10.84 6.29
N GLU A 125 -11.85 10.30 6.45
CA GLU A 125 -12.96 11.01 7.11
C GLU A 125 -12.69 11.30 8.60
N HIS A 126 -11.79 10.56 9.25
CA HIS A 126 -11.39 10.83 10.63
C HIS A 126 -10.44 12.02 10.77
N PHE A 127 -9.87 12.49 9.66
CA PHE A 127 -8.93 13.61 9.63
C PHE A 127 -9.57 14.91 9.13
N ILE A 128 -10.90 15.01 9.19
CA ILE A 128 -11.65 16.20 8.78
C ILE A 128 -12.72 16.56 9.81
N ALA A 129 -13.33 17.74 9.65
CA ALA A 129 -14.45 18.22 10.44
C ALA A 129 -14.20 18.13 11.96
N ASP A 130 -15.19 17.63 12.71
CA ASP A 130 -15.19 17.63 14.18
C ASP A 130 -14.09 16.76 14.80
N ARG A 131 -13.56 15.78 14.04
CA ARG A 131 -12.50 14.85 14.49
C ARG A 131 -11.09 15.38 14.21
N PHE A 132 -10.96 16.47 13.45
CA PHE A 132 -9.68 16.99 12.99
C PHE A 132 -8.72 17.36 14.12
N MET A 133 -9.20 18.08 15.13
CA MET A 133 -8.33 18.57 16.21
C MET A 133 -7.75 17.43 17.06
N GLU A 134 -8.53 16.38 17.27
CA GLU A 134 -8.10 15.20 18.04
C GLU A 134 -7.04 14.40 17.28
N ASN A 135 -7.19 14.28 15.96
CA ASN A 135 -6.33 13.48 15.10
C ASN A 135 -5.25 14.30 14.38
N PHE A 136 -5.11 15.60 14.68
CA PHE A 136 -4.20 16.50 13.99
C PHE A 136 -2.73 16.04 13.98
N PRO A 137 -2.14 15.57 15.09
CA PRO A 137 -0.74 15.14 15.09
C PRO A 137 -0.49 13.97 14.13
N ASP A 138 -1.41 13.01 14.13
CA ASP A 138 -1.39 11.83 13.27
C ASP A 138 -1.59 12.21 11.79
N ALA A 139 -2.55 13.09 11.51
CA ALA A 139 -2.80 13.64 10.18
C ALA A 139 -1.59 14.39 9.64
N PHE A 140 -0.98 15.25 10.45
CA PHE A 140 0.15 16.08 10.05
C PHE A 140 1.36 15.21 9.67
N MET A 141 1.67 14.20 10.50
CA MET A 141 2.73 13.24 10.20
C MET A 141 2.44 12.48 8.89
N LEU A 142 1.22 11.97 8.72
CA LEU A 142 0.85 11.20 7.53
C LEU A 142 0.91 12.05 6.27
N ILE A 143 0.32 13.25 6.29
CA ILE A 143 0.33 14.17 5.15
C ILE A 143 1.77 14.53 4.78
N GLY A 144 2.66 14.75 5.75
CA GLY A 144 4.08 14.96 5.48
C GLY A 144 4.69 13.83 4.66
N LYS A 145 4.50 12.58 5.10
CA LYS A 145 4.99 11.40 4.36
C LYS A 145 4.35 11.27 2.97
N LEU A 146 3.06 11.51 2.84
CA LEU A 146 2.37 11.43 1.54
C LEU A 146 2.85 12.51 0.57
N VAL A 147 3.15 13.72 1.06
CA VAL A 147 3.76 14.78 0.25
C VAL A 147 5.15 14.37 -0.25
N ASP A 148 5.95 13.74 0.60
CA ASP A 148 7.26 13.21 0.19
C ASP A 148 7.12 12.16 -0.92
N VAL A 149 6.15 11.25 -0.79
CA VAL A 149 5.85 10.20 -1.79
C VAL A 149 5.37 10.80 -3.10
N ILE A 150 4.45 11.78 -3.07
CA ILE A 150 3.95 12.45 -4.28
C ILE A 150 5.06 13.23 -4.99
N SER A 151 5.87 13.97 -4.21
CA SER A 151 7.02 14.72 -4.72
C SER A 151 8.04 13.79 -5.37
N TYR A 152 8.34 12.68 -4.71
CA TYR A 152 9.20 11.63 -5.22
C TYR A 152 8.64 11.01 -6.50
N GLY A 153 7.40 10.52 -6.49
CA GLY A 153 6.75 9.86 -7.63
C GLY A 153 6.68 10.77 -8.86
N SER A 154 6.38 12.05 -8.67
CA SER A 154 6.33 13.07 -9.74
C SER A 154 7.70 13.31 -10.40
N ARG A 155 8.78 13.22 -9.61
CA ARG A 155 10.17 13.43 -10.06
C ARG A 155 10.78 12.17 -10.66
N VAL A 156 10.62 11.04 -9.97
CA VAL A 156 11.26 9.77 -10.31
C VAL A 156 10.46 9.01 -11.35
N ARG A 157 9.13 9.12 -11.41
CA ARG A 157 8.29 8.50 -12.45
C ARG A 157 8.65 7.02 -12.66
N LEU A 158 8.56 6.22 -11.60
CA LEU A 158 8.97 4.81 -11.63
C LEU A 158 8.19 4.01 -12.68
N TYR A 159 6.95 4.44 -12.99
CA TYR A 159 6.14 3.89 -14.09
C TYR A 159 6.76 4.10 -15.49
N GLU A 160 7.83 4.87 -15.66
CA GLU A 160 8.57 4.98 -16.93
C GLU A 160 9.85 4.10 -16.94
N VAL A 161 10.17 3.43 -15.83
CA VAL A 161 11.40 2.65 -15.67
C VAL A 161 11.21 1.24 -16.21
N THR A 162 12.13 0.81 -17.06
CA THR A 162 12.13 -0.55 -17.60
C THR A 162 12.79 -1.54 -16.63
N SER A 163 12.21 -2.72 -16.48
CA SER A 163 12.80 -3.86 -15.76
C SER A 163 13.21 -4.94 -16.74
N THR A 164 14.34 -5.62 -16.49
CA THR A 164 14.83 -6.71 -17.34
C THR A 164 14.28 -8.07 -16.96
N VAL A 165 13.71 -8.20 -15.76
CA VAL A 165 13.35 -9.50 -15.17
C VAL A 165 11.86 -9.80 -15.29
N SER A 166 11.00 -8.78 -15.15
CA SER A 166 9.56 -8.98 -15.14
C SER A 166 8.82 -7.69 -15.44
N ASN A 167 7.77 -7.79 -16.26
CA ASN A 167 6.81 -6.71 -16.49
C ASN A 167 5.85 -6.52 -15.30
N VAL A 168 5.85 -7.43 -14.31
CA VAL A 168 4.95 -7.36 -13.15
C VAL A 168 5.16 -6.07 -12.35
N LEU A 169 6.43 -5.67 -12.12
CA LEU A 169 6.75 -4.42 -11.41
C LEU A 169 6.21 -3.17 -12.10
N GLN A 170 5.96 -3.22 -13.41
CA GLN A 170 5.42 -2.09 -14.15
C GLN A 170 3.98 -1.78 -13.71
N ALA A 171 3.18 -2.82 -13.46
CA ALA A 171 1.82 -2.64 -12.94
C ALA A 171 1.88 -2.07 -11.52
N ASP A 172 2.76 -2.60 -10.67
CA ASP A 172 2.94 -2.12 -9.30
C ASP A 172 3.32 -0.63 -9.24
N PHE A 173 4.21 -0.17 -10.13
CA PHE A 173 4.61 1.24 -10.20
C PHE A 173 3.51 2.18 -10.70
N VAL A 174 2.51 1.66 -11.40
CA VAL A 174 1.34 2.44 -11.84
C VAL A 174 0.32 2.55 -10.72
N GLU A 175 0.19 1.51 -9.88
CA GLU A 175 -0.76 1.49 -8.77
C GLU A 175 -0.37 2.35 -7.57
N VAL A 176 0.94 2.49 -7.29
CA VAL A 176 1.49 3.29 -6.18
C VAL A 176 1.70 4.75 -6.57
#